data_AF-A0A7C0YNI1-F1
#
_entry.id   AF-A0A7C0YNI1-F1
#
_cell.length_a   1.000
_cell.length_b   1.000
_cell.length_c   1.000
_cell.angle_alpha   90.00
_cell.angle_beta   90.00
_cell.angle_gamma   90.00
#
_symmetry.space_group_name_H-M   'P 1'
#
loop_
_entity.id
_entity.type
_entity.pdbx_description
1 polymer ?
#
loop_
_entity_poly.entity_id
_entity_poly.type
_entity_poly.pdbx_seq_one_letter_code
_entity_poly.pdbx_strand_id
1 'polypeptide(L)' 'MPSSVEKQILEELRMLRERVERLEALLEEKLIGVEEPEPDEVEAIEEYADAKKKGKVSFIKLEDLET' A
#
# COMPACT_ATOMS: atom_id res chain seq x y z
N MET A 1 13.08 26.15 8.27
CA MET A 1 13.09 25.63 6.89
C MET A 1 14.20 24.60 6.83
N PRO A 2 13.91 23.31 6.54
CA PRO A 2 14.97 22.31 6.45
C PRO A 2 15.90 22.64 5.29
N SER A 3 17.20 22.41 5.51
CA SER A 3 18.22 22.66 4.49
C SER A 3 18.00 21.76 3.27
N SER A 4 18.54 22.14 2.11
CA SER A 4 18.44 21.32 0.90
C SER A 4 18.98 19.90 1.12
N VAL A 5 19.99 19.76 1.98
CA VAL A 5 20.62 18.49 2.35
C VAL A 5 19.68 17.64 3.21
N GLU A 6 19.01 18.24 4.21
CA GLU A 6 18.05 17.54 5.06
C GLU A 6 16.87 16.98 4.26
N LYS A 7 16.38 17.73 3.26
CA LYS A 7 15.32 17.26 2.36
C LYS A 7 15.76 16.06 1.51
N GLN A 8 17.00 16.08 1.02
CA GLN A 8 17.57 14.97 0.25
C GLN A 8 17.73 13.71 1.11
N ILE A 9 18.27 13.86 2.34
CA ILE A 9 18.40 12.75 3.28
C ILE A 9 17.03 12.14 3.62
N LEU A 10 16.01 12.96 3.87
CA LEU A 10 14.66 12.48 4.15
C LEU A 10 14.08 11.68 2.98
N GLU A 11 14.32 12.13 1.75
CA GLU A 11 13.85 11.42 0.56
C GLU A 11 14.57 10.09 0.36
N GLU A 12 15.89 10.06 0.55
CA GLU A 12 16.68 8.83 0.52
C GLU A 12 16.23 7.82 1.57
N LEU A 13 15.94 8.27 2.80
CA LEU A 13 15.41 7.42 3.87
C LEU A 13 14.03 6.86 3.53
N ARG A 14 13.15 7.65 2.89
CA ARG A 14 11.82 7.17 2.44
C ARG A 14 11.98 6.10 1.37
N MET A 15 12.82 6.34 0.37
CA MET A 15 13.10 5.36 -0.68
C MET A 15 13.72 4.07 -0.12
N LEU A 16 14.61 4.19 0.86
CA LEU A 16 15.20 3.03 1.52
C LEU A 16 14.16 2.23 2.29
N ARG A 17 13.30 2.90 3.06
CA ARG A 17 12.20 2.26 3.79
C ARG A 17 11.28 1.49 2.86
N GLU A 18 10.83 2.11 1.76
CA GLU A 18 9.99 1.43 0.77
C GLU A 18 10.67 0.19 0.16
N ARG A 19 11.99 0.24 -0.06
CA ARG A 19 12.74 -0.92 -0.57
C ARG A 19 12.80 -2.05 0.46
N VAL A 20 12.98 -1.71 1.73
CA VAL A 20 12.98 -2.70 2.83
C VAL A 20 11.61 -3.33 2.97
N GLU A 21 10.53 -2.54 3.01
CA GLU A 21 9.15 -3.03 3.10
C GLU A 21 8.83 -4.01 1.94
N ARG A 22 9.26 -3.69 0.72
CA ARG A 22 9.10 -4.61 -0.42
C ARG A 22 9.89 -5.91 -0.26
N LEU A 23 11.08 -5.86 0.33
CA LEU A 23 11.86 -7.07 0.60
C LEU A 23 11.21 -7.92 1.69
N GLU A 24 10.68 -7.30 2.73
CA GLU A 24 9.95 -7.98 3.79
C GLU A 24 8.71 -8.69 3.24
N ALA A 25 7.90 -8.02 2.42
CA ALA A 25 6.74 -8.64 1.76
C ALA A 25 7.13 -9.88 0.92
N LEU A 26 8.22 -9.80 0.15
CA LEU A 26 8.73 -10.95 -0.63
C LEU A 26 9.24 -12.09 0.25
N LEU A 27 9.77 -11.78 1.43
CA LEU A 27 10.22 -12.79 2.39
C LEU A 27 9.03 -13.44 3.09
N GLU A 28 8.03 -12.67 3.50
CA GLU A 28 6.78 -13.18 4.08
C GLU A 28 6.08 -14.13 3.10
N GLU A 29 5.92 -13.73 1.84
CA GLU A 29 5.34 -14.59 0.79
C GLU A 29 6.08 -15.93 0.67
N LYS A 30 7.42 -15.94 0.77
CA LYS A 30 8.21 -17.16 0.66
C LYS A 30 8.24 -18.01 1.93
N LEU A 31 8.21 -17.38 3.10
CA LEU A 31 8.41 -18.06 4.39
C LEU A 31 7.09 -18.50 5.02
N ILE A 32 6.06 -17.68 4.90
CA ILE A 32 4.73 -17.91 5.49
C ILE A 32 3.79 -18.51 4.43
N GLY A 33 4.02 -18.20 3.15
CA GLY A 33 3.04 -18.47 2.10
C GLY A 33 1.93 -17.43 2.12
N VAL A 34 1.29 -17.21 0.98
CA VAL A 34 0.08 -16.39 0.88
C VAL A 34 -1.08 -17.34 0.65
N GLU A 35 -2.14 -17.20 1.44
CA GLU A 35 -3.40 -17.90 1.18
C GLU A 35 -4.03 -17.28 -0.07
N GLU A 36 -4.29 -18.12 -1.06
CA GLU A 36 -4.98 -17.67 -2.27
C GLU A 36 -6.42 -17.30 -1.89
N PRO A 37 -6.93 -16.15 -2.36
CA PRO A 37 -8.29 -15.74 -2.08
C PRO A 37 -9.30 -16.75 -2.62
N GLU A 38 -10.41 -16.94 -1.90
CA GLU A 38 -11.52 -17.75 -2.40
C GLU A 38 -12.16 -17.08 -3.65
N PRO A 39 -12.87 -17.84 -4.50
CA PRO A 39 -13.42 -17.30 -5.75
C PRO A 39 -14.33 -16.08 -5.58
N ASP A 40 -15.10 -16.02 -4.49
CA ASP A 40 -15.94 -14.88 -4.14
C ASP A 40 -15.12 -13.67 -3.67
N GLU A 41 -14.00 -13.89 -2.98
CA GLU A 41 -13.05 -12.83 -2.63
C GLU A 41 -12.37 -12.25 -3.87
N VAL A 42 -12.00 -13.10 -4.84
CA VAL A 42 -11.49 -12.67 -6.15
C VAL A 42 -12.52 -11.78 -6.86
N GLU A 43 -13.78 -12.22 -6.92
CA GLU A 43 -14.87 -11.45 -7.54
C GLU A 43 -15.04 -10.08 -6.86
N ALA A 44 -15.04 -10.05 -5.51
CA ALA A 44 -15.16 -8.80 -4.76
C ALA A 44 -13.99 -7.83 -5.03
N ILE A 45 -12.75 -8.34 -5.13
CA ILE A 45 -11.57 -7.54 -5.46
C ILE A 45 -11.70 -6.96 -6.88
N GLU A 46 -12.13 -7.76 -7.85
CA GLU A 46 -12.32 -7.32 -9.24
C GLU A 46 -13.42 -6.27 -9.35
N GLU A 47 -14.58 -6.49 -8.72
CA GLU A 47 -15.68 -5.53 -8.68
C GLU A 47 -15.25 -4.18 -8.08
N TYR A 48 -14.53 -4.22 -6.95
CA TYR A 48 -13.99 -3.02 -6.34
C TYR A 48 -13.00 -2.30 -7.27
N ALA A 49 -12.08 -3.02 -7.90
CA ALA A 49 -11.10 -2.44 -8.82
C ALA A 49 -11.79 -1.76 -10.01
N ASP A 50 -12.85 -2.38 -10.53
CA ASP A 50 -13.68 -1.84 -11.60
C ASP A 50 -14.49 -0.62 -11.17
N ALA A 51 -15.10 -0.66 -9.98
CA ALA A 51 -15.83 0.46 -9.41
C ALA A 51 -14.89 1.66 -9.17
N LYS A 52 -13.68 1.41 -8.66
CA LYS A 52 -12.63 2.42 -8.47
C LYS A 52 -12.22 3.05 -9.80
N LYS A 53 -11.95 2.25 -10.84
CA LYS A 53 -11.65 2.76 -12.20
C LYS A 53 -12.78 3.61 -12.78
N LYS A 54 -14.04 3.21 -12.53
CA LYS A 54 -15.25 3.90 -12.98
C LYS A 54 -15.60 5.12 -12.10
N GLY A 55 -14.80 5.45 -11.09
CA GLY A 55 -15.05 6.58 -10.19
C GLY A 55 -16.27 6.41 -9.28
N LYS A 56 -16.73 5.17 -9.08
CA LYS A 56 -17.90 4.83 -8.24
C LYS A 56 -17.55 4.64 -6.76
N VAL A 57 -16.27 4.75 -6.41
CA VAL A 57 -15.75 4.61 -5.05
C VAL A 57 -15.28 5.98 -4.55
N SER A 58 -15.74 6.39 -3.38
CA SER A 58 -15.25 7.57 -2.67
C SER A 58 -14.25 7.16 -1.59
N PHE A 59 -13.11 7.86 -1.52
CA PHE A 59 -12.12 7.68 -0.47
C PHE A 59 -12.24 8.80 0.55
N ILE A 60 -12.20 8.44 1.83
CA ILE A 60 -11.99 9.37 2.94
C ILE A 60 -10.58 9.16 3.46
N LYS A 61 -9.99 10.20 4.05
CA LYS A 61 -8.70 10.02 4.71
C LYS A 61 -8.89 9.30 6.04
N LEU A 62 -7.91 8.51 6.43
CA LEU A 62 -7.97 7.79 7.71
C LEU A 62 -7.92 8.77 8.88
N GLU A 63 -7.26 9.92 8.74
CA GLU A 63 -7.22 10.97 9.75
C GLU A 63 -8.58 11.67 9.96
N ASP A 64 -9.49 11.54 8.99
CA ASP A 64 -10.85 12.10 9.08
C ASP A 64 -11.82 11.13 9.78
N LEU A 65 -11.37 9.91 10.13
CA LEU A 65 -12.15 8.97 10.93
C LEU A 65 -11.97 9.32 12.42
N GLU A 66 -13.03 9.80 13.07
CA GLU A 66 -13.06 9.91 14.54
C GLU A 66 -13.10 8.48 15.14
N THR A 67 -11.95 8.00 15.61
CA THR A 67 -11.84 6.84 16.52
C THR A 67 -12.22 7.17 17.95
#